data_AF-A0A957N2Z4-F1
#
_entry.id   AF-A0A957N2Z4-F1
#
_cell.length_a   1.000
_cell.length_b   1.000
_cell.length_c   1.000
_cell.angle_alpha   90.00
_cell.angle_beta   90.00
_cell.angle_gamma   90.00
#
_symmetry.space_group_name_H-M   'P 1'
#
loop_
_entity.id
_entity.type
_entity.pdbx_description
1 polymer ?
#
loop_
_entity_poly.entity_id
_entity_poly.type
_entity_poly.pdbx_seq_one_letter_code
_entity_poly.pdbx_strand_id
1 'polypeptide(L)' 'MYLFDLKSGKQKLAYGESPQDALDILRIRLSETEMAEIHQDRFIKISQRELQKYVHNLG' A
#
# COMPACT_ATOMS: atom_id res chain seq x y z
N MET A 1 5.48 -7.78 2.27
CA MET A 1 4.27 -6.97 2.12
C MET A 1 4.67 -5.51 2.14
N TYR A 2 3.95 -4.67 1.42
CA TYR A 2 4.21 -3.25 1.35
C TYR A 2 2.95 -2.49 1.74
N LEU A 3 3.09 -1.54 2.66
CA LEU A 3 2.04 -0.59 2.98
C LEU A 3 2.40 0.73 2.32
N PHE A 4 1.50 1.23 1.48
CA PHE A 4 1.64 2.52 0.82
C PHE A 4 0.80 3.56 1.54
N ASP A 5 1.38 4.73 1.78
CA ASP A 5 0.64 5.84 2.37
C ASP A 5 -0.32 6.44 1.35
N LEU A 6 -1.55 6.71 1.79
CA LEU A 6 -2.54 7.47 1.04
C LEU A 6 -2.51 8.93 1.50
N LYS A 7 -2.85 9.85 0.59
CA LYS A 7 -3.05 11.28 0.88
C LYS A 7 -4.11 11.53 1.95
N SER A 8 -5.07 10.62 2.07
CA SER A 8 -6.10 10.63 3.12
C SER A 8 -5.57 10.32 4.54
N GLY A 9 -4.29 9.94 4.67
CA GLY A 9 -3.66 9.54 5.94
C GLY A 9 -3.87 8.07 6.30
N LYS A 10 -4.59 7.32 5.46
CA LYS A 10 -4.69 5.86 5.58
C LYS A 10 -3.55 5.16 4.82
N GLN A 11 -3.45 3.85 4.94
CA GLN A 11 -2.46 3.04 4.25
C GLN A 11 -3.14 1.96 3.42
N LYS A 12 -2.50 1.58 2.31
CA LYS A 12 -2.97 0.51 1.44
C LYS A 12 -1.98 -0.64 1.41
N LEU A 13 -2.49 -1.84 1.68
CA LEU A 13 -1.69 -3.04 1.69
C LEU A 13 -1.59 -3.65 0.30
N ALA A 14 -0.35 -3.95 -0.08
CA ALA A 14 -0.03 -4.63 -1.31
C ALA A 14 1.00 -5.74 -1.08
N TYR A 15 0.97 -6.71 -2.00
CA TYR A 15 1.86 -7.85 -2.03
C TYR A 15 2.64 -7.77 -3.33
N GLY A 16 3.95 -7.99 -3.26
CA GLY A 16 4.85 -7.95 -4.41
C GLY A 16 6.23 -8.38 -3.95
N GLU A 17 7.08 -8.80 -4.89
CA GLU A 17 8.49 -9.09 -4.60
C GLU A 17 9.24 -7.77 -4.37
N SER A 18 8.98 -6.79 -5.22
CA SER A 18 9.45 -5.41 -5.12
C SER A 18 8.33 -4.41 -4.78
N PRO A 19 8.65 -3.19 -4.32
CA PRO A 19 7.65 -2.13 -4.17
C PRO A 19 6.99 -1.76 -5.51
N GLN A 20 7.71 -1.83 -6.64
CA GLN A 20 7.11 -1.66 -7.97
C GLN A 20 6.05 -2.72 -8.25
N ASP A 21 6.34 -4.01 -8.04
CA ASP A 21 5.35 -5.08 -8.27
C ASP A 21 4.11 -4.89 -7.39
N ALA A 22 4.33 -4.50 -6.14
CA ALA A 22 3.24 -4.24 -5.20
C ALA A 22 2.38 -3.05 -5.67
N LEU A 23 3.01 -2.02 -6.25
CA LEU A 23 2.32 -0.87 -6.84
C LEU A 23 1.55 -1.25 -8.11
N ASP A 24 2.11 -2.10 -8.96
CA ASP A 24 1.43 -2.58 -10.18
C ASP A 24 0.23 -3.45 -9.83
N ILE A 25 0.32 -4.29 -8.79
CA ILE A 25 -0.84 -5.03 -8.27
C ILE A 25 -1.91 -4.09 -7.74
N LEU A 26 -1.51 -3.00 -7.07
CA LEU A 26 -2.46 -1.95 -6.66
C LEU A 26 -3.11 -1.28 -7.87
N ARG A 27 -2.36 -0.96 -8.93
CA ARG A 27 -2.90 -0.37 -10.16
C ARG A 27 -3.92 -1.25 -10.86
N ILE A 28 -3.73 -2.57 -10.83
CA ILE A 28 -4.69 -3.51 -11.43
C ILE A 28 -5.98 -3.58 -10.61
N ARG A 29 -5.88 -3.49 -9.28
CA ARG A 29 -7.02 -3.64 -8.37
C ARG A 29 -7.77 -2.34 -8.13
N LEU A 30 -7.08 -1.21 -8.20
CA LEU A 30 -7.59 0.10 -7.85
C LEU A 30 -7.95 0.91 -9.07
N SER A 31 -8.92 1.79 -8.88
CA SER A 31 -9.27 2.81 -9.87
C SER A 31 -8.16 3.87 -9.97
N GLU A 32 -8.10 4.57 -11.11
CA GLU A 32 -7.12 5.64 -11.32
C GLU A 32 -7.18 6.74 -10.25
N THR A 33 -8.39 7.02 -9.75
CA THR A 33 -8.63 7.98 -8.65
C THR A 33 -8.02 7.51 -7.34
N GLU A 34 -8.18 6.22 -6.98
CA GLU A 34 -7.55 5.68 -5.78
C GLU A 34 -6.03 5.57 -5.90
N MET A 35 -5.51 5.25 -7.09
CA MET A 35 -4.07 5.26 -7.34
C MET A 35 -3.47 6.66 -7.24
N ALA A 36 -4.22 7.69 -7.66
CA ALA A 36 -3.79 9.08 -7.51
C ALA A 36 -3.68 9.52 -6.03
N GLU A 37 -4.40 8.85 -5.14
CA GLU A 37 -4.32 9.07 -3.70
C GLU A 37 -3.10 8.39 -3.05
N ILE A 38 -2.43 7.46 -3.74
CA ILE A 38 -1.29 6.72 -3.19
C ILE A 38 0.01 7.50 -3.40
N HIS A 39 0.82 7.61 -2.36
CA HIS A 39 2.20 8.08 -2.43
C HIS A 39 3.13 6.94 -2.86
N GLN A 40 3.50 6.91 -4.14
CA GLN A 40 4.34 5.85 -4.71
C GLN A 40 5.74 5.76 -4.07
N ASP A 41 6.27 6.90 -3.61
CA ASP A 41 7.57 6.99 -2.93
C ASP A 41 7.50 6.75 -1.42
N ARG A 42 6.28 6.71 -0.83
CA ARG A 42 6.08 6.50 0.61
C ARG A 42 5.47 5.14 0.85
N PHE A 43 6.36 4.17 1.06
CA PHE A 43 5.97 2.83 1.43
C PHE A 43 6.84 2.30 2.55
N ILE A 44 6.26 1.41 3.34
CA ILE A 44 6.98 0.62 4.33
C ILE A 44 6.87 -0.85 4.00
N LYS A 45 8.03 -1.52 3.96
CA LYS A 45 8.08 -2.97 3.84
C LYS A 45 7.82 -3.56 5.22
N ILE A 46 6.75 -4.34 5.32
CA ILE A 46 6.40 -5.03 6.55
C ILE A 46 6.37 -6.55 6.34
N SER A 47 6.63 -7.27 7.43
CA SER A 47 6.37 -8.69 7.53
C SER A 47 4.90 -8.96 7.88
N GLN A 48 4.43 -10.19 7.65
CA GLN A 48 3.05 -10.58 7.95
C GLN A 48 2.70 -10.43 9.44
N ARG A 49 3.67 -10.65 10.33
CA ARG A 49 3.50 -10.47 11.79
C ARG A 49 3.28 -9.02 12.18
N GLU A 50 3.86 -8.09 11.44
CA GLU A 50 3.71 -6.65 11.69
C GLU A 50 2.39 -6.10 11.19
N LEU A 51 1.68 -6.82 10.31
CA LEU A 51 0.39 -6.38 9.78
C LEU A 51 -0.60 -6.00 10.88
N GLN A 52 -0.65 -6.77 11.97
CA GLN A 52 -1.54 -6.46 13.08
C GLN A 52 -1.26 -5.08 13.71
N LYS A 53 -0.02 -4.60 13.64
CA LYS A 53 0.36 -3.26 14.12
C LYS A 53 -0.12 -2.15 13.20
N TYR A 54 -0.42 -2.42 11.93
CA TYR A 54 -0.83 -1.41 10.96
C TYR A 54 -2.26 -1.61 10.46
N VAL A 55 -2.94 -2.67 10.89
CA VAL A 55 -4.30 -3.01 10.46
C VAL A 55 -5.29 -1.87 10.73
N HIS A 56 -5.07 -1.09 11.78
CA HIS A 56 -5.88 0.06 12.14
C HIS A 56 -5.68 1.28 11.22
N ASN A 57 -4.57 1.31 10.47
CA ASN A 57 -4.29 2.35 9.47
C ASN A 57 -4.81 1.97 8.08
N LEU A 58 -5.29 0.74 7.89
CA LEU A 58 -5.76 0.27 6.58
C LEU A 58 -7.08 0.94 6.19
N GLY A 59 -7.14 1.39 4.93
CA GLY A 59 -8.24 2.17 4.38
C GLY A 59 -9.04 1.51 3.28
#